data_AF-A0A7V2JZM6-F1
#
_entry.id   AF-A0A7V2JZM6-F1
#
_cell.length_a   1.000
_cell.length_b   1.000
_cell.length_c   1.000
_cell.angle_alpha   90.00
_cell.angle_beta   90.00
_cell.angle_gamma   90.00
#
_symmetry.space_group_name_H-M   'P 1'
#
loop_
_entity.id
_entity.type
_entity.pdbx_description
1 polymer ?
#
loop_
_entity_poly.entity_id
_entity_poly.type
_entity_poly.pdbx_seq_one_letter_code
_entity_poly.pdbx_strand_id
1 'polypeptide(L)'
;MKKNWFRTIVIIVVFLITIYYLLPLIAKNNYAIVNMKVYDQDSTLIYEINEHEYKMGSKLFGTDFDEQIAMADINDSIFVSGKLPDYMLRSVEGDIDFTQDQLIQAEVVEKTSKVELPSWFSKKELKLGLDLQGGMHLVLEVDTEDLSTDATTNAVNSAQKIITNRIDQFGVAEPTIQKIGSKRILVQLPGLRDAGRAKELIGKTALLEFRLVANNQDIGSAVEAIDEYLKANYDKYAYLKEIEQEQTSAVEETLLSEEPDSTADSTAIEPEETSRDHLFSSLVSVYGQRLIVRKENLDLFKKIIELPEIKEVMPEGVIILLGKSDEKNFPGARPVYFLYDTVELTGASLKSADVRIGQGMDPKIANKPYVSLQLDNEGSRIFANVTGNHINEQLAIVLDDVVQTAPVINDKIRDGNAMITGIPDMEEAKDLAIVLNAGNLPAPVNIIEERTVGPTLGSDSIDAGFKAALIGLVLVVIFMVIYYKLSGFIADIALFGNVLIILAVLTMLNASLTMPGIAGIILTIGMAVDANVLIFERIREELRSGKTVRTAIDNGYKRAVITIADANITTLITAVVLYQFGTGAIRGFAVTLSVGILASMFTAIVVTKAIFDGVITRKPRKSLSI
;
A
#
# COMPACT_ATOMS: atom_id res chain seq x y z
N MET A 1 4.23 1.65 -59.61
CA MET A 1 4.86 0.38 -59.16
C MET A 1 5.99 0.55 -58.13
N LYS A 2 6.89 1.55 -58.21
CA LYS A 2 7.98 1.74 -57.22
C LYS A 2 7.55 2.26 -55.82
N LYS A 3 6.40 2.93 -55.70
CA LYS A 3 5.98 3.62 -54.46
C LYS A 3 5.46 2.69 -53.34
N ASN A 4 4.94 1.50 -53.68
CA ASN A 4 4.45 0.53 -52.69
C ASN A 4 5.59 -0.33 -52.12
N TRP A 5 6.61 -0.66 -52.93
CA TRP A 5 7.75 -1.46 -52.48
C TRP A 5 8.58 -0.77 -51.39
N PHE A 6 8.78 0.56 -51.51
CA PHE A 6 9.45 1.33 -50.48
C PHE A 6 8.66 1.35 -49.17
N ARG A 7 7.32 1.48 -49.22
CA ARG A 7 6.45 1.40 -48.03
C ARG A 7 6.49 0.03 -47.37
N THR A 8 6.48 -1.05 -48.16
CA THR A 8 6.60 -2.42 -47.66
C THR A 8 7.95 -2.66 -46.98
N ILE A 9 9.04 -2.18 -47.58
CA ILE A 9 10.38 -2.27 -46.97
C ILE A 9 10.44 -1.43 -45.71
N VAL A 10 9.90 -0.20 -45.72
CA VAL A 10 9.87 0.64 -44.52
C VAL A 10 9.07 -0.02 -43.40
N ILE A 11 7.92 -0.65 -43.70
CA ILE A 11 7.13 -1.37 -42.67
C ILE A 11 7.90 -2.58 -42.14
N ILE A 12 8.51 -3.39 -43.01
CA ILE A 12 9.30 -4.56 -42.61
C ILE A 12 10.56 -4.15 -41.84
N VAL A 13 11.23 -3.08 -42.27
CA VAL A 13 12.42 -2.53 -41.60
C VAL A 13 12.04 -1.92 -40.28
N VAL A 14 10.97 -1.13 -40.19
CA VAL A 14 10.45 -0.63 -38.91
C VAL A 14 10.10 -1.80 -38.01
N PHE A 15 9.40 -2.82 -38.49
CA PHE A 15 9.03 -4.00 -37.71
C PHE A 15 10.24 -4.82 -37.23
N LEU A 16 11.24 -5.04 -38.09
CA LEU A 16 12.50 -5.70 -37.74
C LEU A 16 13.37 -4.86 -36.81
N ILE A 17 13.36 -3.53 -36.96
CA ILE A 17 14.01 -2.59 -36.05
C ILE A 17 13.31 -2.64 -34.68
N THR A 18 11.99 -2.64 -34.64
CA THR A 18 11.20 -2.80 -33.41
C THR A 18 11.56 -4.13 -32.74
N ILE A 19 11.58 -5.24 -33.48
CA ILE A 19 12.01 -6.55 -32.97
C ILE A 19 13.46 -6.52 -32.48
N TYR A 20 14.39 -5.92 -33.23
CA TYR A 20 15.82 -5.82 -32.87
C TYR A 20 16.03 -5.02 -31.58
N TYR A 21 15.30 -3.91 -31.40
CA TYR A 21 15.35 -3.11 -30.18
C TYR A 21 14.58 -3.74 -29.01
N LEU A 22 13.64 -4.67 -29.27
CA LEU A 22 12.90 -5.40 -28.23
C LEU A 22 13.50 -6.78 -27.90
N LEU A 23 14.37 -7.37 -28.73
CA LEU A 23 15.04 -8.64 -28.43
C LEU A 23 15.82 -8.63 -27.09
N PRO A 24 16.48 -7.52 -26.69
CA PRO A 24 17.10 -7.40 -25.38
C PRO A 24 16.12 -7.52 -24.20
N LEU A 25 14.82 -7.29 -24.39
CA LEU A 25 13.81 -7.52 -23.32
C LEU A 25 13.67 -9.00 -22.95
N ILE A 26 14.12 -9.92 -23.81
CA ILE A 26 14.06 -11.37 -23.58
C ILE A 26 15.39 -11.87 -22.99
N ALA A 27 16.48 -11.10 -23.13
CA ALA A 27 17.79 -11.42 -22.59
C ALA A 27 17.85 -11.03 -21.10
N LYS A 28 17.61 -12.00 -20.21
CA LYS A 28 17.93 -11.86 -18.79
C LYS A 28 19.44 -11.76 -18.63
N ASN A 29 19.94 -10.64 -18.10
CA ASN A 29 21.30 -10.56 -17.60
C ASN A 29 21.27 -11.00 -16.12
N ASN A 30 22.12 -11.96 -15.76
CA ASN A 30 22.24 -12.41 -14.39
C ASN A 30 23.20 -11.49 -13.64
N TYR A 31 22.75 -11.01 -12.49
CA TYR A 31 23.51 -10.21 -11.55
C TYR A 31 23.66 -10.98 -10.24
N ALA A 32 24.78 -10.77 -9.57
CA ALA A 32 25.00 -11.19 -8.19
C ALA A 32 25.29 -9.96 -7.35
N ILE A 33 24.64 -9.82 -6.21
CA ILE A 33 25.05 -8.89 -5.16
C ILE A 33 26.15 -9.60 -4.37
N VAL A 34 27.33 -9.01 -4.31
CA VAL A 34 28.50 -9.58 -3.65
C VAL A 34 29.08 -8.61 -2.61
N ASN A 35 29.39 -9.14 -1.43
CA ASN A 35 30.25 -8.45 -0.47
C ASN A 35 31.70 -8.80 -0.79
N MET A 36 32.54 -7.81 -1.02
CA MET A 36 33.94 -8.02 -1.38
C MET A 36 34.88 -7.48 -0.32
N LYS A 37 35.79 -8.31 0.15
CA LYS A 37 36.91 -7.97 1.03
C LYS A 37 38.22 -8.12 0.28
N VAL A 38 39.03 -7.07 0.28
CA VAL A 38 40.31 -7.03 -0.41
C VAL A 38 41.41 -7.06 0.64
N TYR A 39 42.36 -7.99 0.48
CA TYR A 39 43.47 -8.20 1.41
C TYR A 39 44.82 -7.94 0.75
N ASP A 40 45.76 -7.44 1.53
CA ASP A 40 47.18 -7.33 1.16
C ASP A 40 47.90 -8.68 1.22
N GLN A 41 49.14 -8.74 0.74
CA GLN A 41 50.00 -9.94 0.80
C GLN A 41 50.22 -10.46 2.23
N ASP A 42 50.16 -9.57 3.23
CA ASP A 42 50.22 -9.92 4.65
C ASP A 42 48.86 -10.32 5.25
N SER A 43 47.85 -10.61 4.42
CA SER A 43 46.47 -10.96 4.83
C SER A 43 45.76 -9.90 5.67
N THR A 44 46.18 -8.64 5.54
CA THR A 44 45.54 -7.50 6.22
C THR A 44 44.41 -6.96 5.33
N LEU A 45 43.21 -6.75 5.89
CA LEU A 45 42.07 -6.19 5.16
C LEU A 45 42.37 -4.73 4.77
N ILE A 46 42.37 -4.45 3.47
CA ILE A 46 42.61 -3.13 2.91
C ILE A 46 41.29 -2.40 2.68
N TYR A 47 40.30 -3.10 2.13
CA TYR A 47 39.06 -2.48 1.67
C TYR A 47 37.90 -3.46 1.69
N GLU A 48 36.71 -2.98 2.03
CA GLU A 48 35.47 -3.77 2.08
C GLU A 48 34.37 -3.03 1.31
N ILE A 49 33.75 -3.74 0.35
CA ILE A 49 32.63 -3.25 -0.45
C ILE A 49 31.44 -4.12 -0.12
N ASN A 50 30.43 -3.54 0.50
CA ASN A 50 29.19 -4.23 0.80
C ASN A 50 28.16 -3.99 -0.31
N GLU A 51 27.41 -5.03 -0.63
CA GLU A 51 26.29 -5.02 -1.59
C GLU A 51 26.67 -4.56 -3.01
N HIS A 52 27.86 -4.93 -3.49
CA HIS A 52 28.28 -4.56 -4.84
C HIS A 52 27.50 -5.35 -5.90
N GLU A 53 26.93 -4.67 -6.88
CA GLU A 53 26.23 -5.31 -7.99
C GLU A 53 27.21 -5.79 -9.06
N TYR A 54 27.40 -7.11 -9.15
CA TYR A 54 28.26 -7.76 -10.13
C TYR A 54 27.45 -8.34 -11.29
N LYS A 55 27.79 -7.96 -12.53
CA LYS A 55 27.20 -8.54 -13.75
C LYS A 55 27.96 -9.82 -14.12
N MET A 56 27.31 -10.98 -14.03
CA MET A 56 27.93 -12.26 -14.43
C MET A 56 28.32 -12.22 -15.92
N GLY A 57 29.55 -12.59 -16.23
CA GLY A 57 30.12 -12.55 -17.60
C GLY A 57 30.79 -11.22 -17.95
N SER A 58 30.84 -10.27 -17.02
CA SER A 58 31.71 -9.11 -17.16
C SER A 58 33.13 -9.55 -16.85
N LYS A 59 34.06 -9.44 -17.81
CA LYS A 59 35.48 -9.87 -17.66
C LYS A 59 36.28 -9.00 -16.67
N LEU A 60 35.63 -8.42 -15.64
CA LEU A 60 36.18 -7.47 -14.69
C LEU A 60 37.28 -8.09 -13.83
N PHE A 61 37.13 -9.36 -13.44
CA PHE A 61 38.07 -10.06 -12.54
C PHE A 61 38.70 -11.31 -13.19
N GLY A 62 38.68 -11.39 -14.52
CA GLY A 62 39.13 -12.57 -15.28
C GLY A 62 38.05 -13.64 -15.43
N THR A 63 38.30 -14.62 -16.31
CA THR A 63 37.32 -15.67 -16.65
C THR A 63 37.02 -16.64 -15.51
N ASP A 64 37.99 -16.87 -14.63
CA ASP A 64 37.85 -17.82 -13.51
C ASP A 64 36.91 -17.30 -12.41
N PHE A 65 36.82 -15.98 -12.21
CA PHE A 65 35.92 -15.38 -11.23
C PHE A 65 34.46 -15.51 -11.63
N ASP A 66 34.17 -15.34 -12.93
CA ASP A 66 32.83 -15.52 -13.49
C ASP A 66 32.31 -16.96 -13.32
N GLU A 67 33.17 -17.96 -13.58
CA GLU A 67 32.81 -19.37 -13.41
C GLU A 67 32.57 -19.72 -11.93
N GLN A 68 33.40 -19.21 -11.02
CA GLN A 68 33.26 -19.47 -9.59
C GLN A 68 32.00 -18.82 -8.99
N ILE A 69 31.67 -17.58 -9.37
CA ILE A 69 30.42 -16.92 -8.94
C ILE A 69 29.18 -17.62 -9.51
N ALA A 70 29.26 -18.12 -10.74
CA ALA A 70 28.17 -18.88 -11.34
C ALA A 70 27.88 -20.17 -10.58
N MET A 71 28.92 -20.85 -10.09
CA MET A 71 28.82 -22.13 -9.37
C MET A 71 28.58 -22.00 -7.85
N ALA A 72 28.89 -20.86 -7.23
CA ALA A 72 28.75 -20.67 -5.78
C ALA A 72 27.30 -20.56 -5.31
N ASP A 73 26.98 -21.10 -4.13
CA ASP A 73 25.68 -20.92 -3.47
C ASP A 73 25.61 -19.57 -2.72
N ILE A 74 24.42 -19.20 -2.25
CA ILE A 74 24.23 -17.98 -1.44
C ILE A 74 24.96 -18.15 -0.10
N ASN A 75 25.70 -17.13 0.32
CA ASN A 75 26.64 -17.08 1.45
C ASN A 75 27.94 -17.89 1.27
N ASP A 76 28.22 -18.40 0.07
CA ASP A 76 29.55 -18.96 -0.21
C ASP A 76 30.57 -17.82 -0.41
N SER A 77 31.76 -18.02 0.19
CA SER A 77 32.90 -17.12 0.01
C SER A 77 33.88 -17.68 -1.02
N ILE A 78 34.19 -16.87 -2.02
CA ILE A 78 35.04 -17.19 -3.16
C ILE A 78 36.32 -16.37 -3.03
N PHE A 79 37.48 -17.01 -3.23
CA PHE A 79 38.77 -16.34 -3.15
C PHE A 79 39.43 -16.31 -4.53
N VAL A 80 39.70 -15.11 -5.04
CA VAL A 80 40.38 -14.92 -6.33
C VAL A 80 41.52 -13.92 -6.19
N SER A 81 42.62 -14.20 -6.88
CA SER A 81 43.75 -13.29 -6.97
C SER A 81 43.70 -12.49 -8.27
N GLY A 82 43.80 -11.16 -8.18
CA GLY A 82 43.78 -10.29 -9.35
C GLY A 82 43.79 -8.80 -9.04
N LYS A 83 43.88 -7.99 -10.09
CA LYS A 83 43.85 -6.52 -9.99
C LYS A 83 42.42 -6.00 -9.93
N LEU A 84 42.17 -5.05 -9.03
CA LEU A 84 40.92 -4.30 -9.01
C LEU A 84 40.82 -3.36 -10.22
N PRO A 85 39.62 -3.20 -10.81
CA PRO A 85 39.40 -2.23 -11.88
C PRO A 85 39.67 -0.78 -11.43
N ASP A 86 40.24 0.05 -12.32
CA ASP A 86 40.61 1.45 -12.04
C ASP A 86 39.49 2.32 -11.44
N TYR A 87 38.22 2.02 -11.72
CA TYR A 87 37.09 2.76 -11.17
C TYR A 87 36.78 2.42 -9.71
N MET A 88 37.12 1.21 -9.26
CA MET A 88 37.04 0.77 -7.85
C MET A 88 38.18 1.36 -7.03
N LEU A 89 39.32 1.64 -7.67
CA LEU A 89 40.49 2.26 -7.03
C LEU A 89 40.26 3.74 -6.70
N ARG A 90 39.35 4.43 -7.41
CA ARG A 90 39.07 5.87 -7.18
C ARG A 90 38.26 6.16 -5.93
N SER A 91 37.60 5.18 -5.32
CA SER A 91 36.85 5.35 -4.07
C SER A 91 37.68 5.07 -2.82
N VAL A 92 38.95 4.67 -2.98
CA VAL A 92 39.83 4.35 -1.85
C VAL A 92 40.70 5.56 -1.53
N GLU A 93 40.47 6.19 -0.38
CA GLU A 93 41.30 7.28 0.13
C GLU A 93 42.57 6.70 0.77
N GLY A 94 43.71 6.81 0.08
CA GLY A 94 45.00 6.40 0.64
C GLY A 94 46.08 6.10 -0.41
N ASP A 95 47.34 6.29 -0.01
CA ASP A 95 48.56 6.08 -0.81
C ASP A 95 48.92 4.57 -0.88
N ILE A 96 47.96 3.74 -1.32
CA ILE A 96 48.09 2.28 -1.37
C ILE A 96 48.51 1.88 -2.79
N ASP A 97 49.63 1.17 -2.90
CA ASP A 97 50.21 0.79 -4.19
C ASP A 97 49.48 -0.43 -4.78
N PHE A 98 48.46 -0.18 -5.61
CA PHE A 98 47.67 -1.23 -6.29
C PHE A 98 48.38 -1.86 -7.51
N THR A 99 49.70 -1.76 -7.60
CA THR A 99 50.47 -2.28 -8.76
C THR A 99 50.62 -3.81 -8.79
N GLN A 100 50.33 -4.51 -7.69
CA GLN A 100 50.43 -5.98 -7.54
C GLN A 100 49.06 -6.67 -7.41
N ASP A 101 49.01 -7.99 -7.59
CA ASP A 101 47.77 -8.78 -7.52
C ASP A 101 47.21 -8.86 -6.09
N GLN A 102 45.95 -8.44 -5.96
CA GLN A 102 45.07 -8.52 -4.78
C GLN A 102 44.76 -9.97 -4.36
N LEU A 103 44.49 -10.27 -3.08
CA LEU A 103 43.61 -11.39 -2.71
C LEU A 103 42.21 -10.82 -2.43
N ILE A 104 41.21 -11.25 -3.20
CA ILE A 104 39.83 -10.78 -3.10
C ILE A 104 38.96 -11.92 -2.61
N GLN A 105 38.31 -11.72 -1.47
CA GLN A 105 37.24 -12.59 -0.98
C GLN A 105 35.90 -11.98 -1.37
N ALA A 106 35.11 -12.68 -2.20
CA ALA A 106 33.77 -12.29 -2.59
C ALA A 106 32.74 -13.25 -1.99
N GLU A 107 31.79 -12.74 -1.21
CA GLU A 107 30.67 -13.50 -0.66
C GLU A 107 29.39 -13.17 -1.44
N VAL A 108 28.70 -14.19 -1.96
CA VAL A 108 27.47 -13.99 -2.74
C VAL A 108 26.28 -13.81 -1.81
N VAL A 109 25.70 -12.60 -1.80
CA VAL A 109 24.57 -12.24 -0.94
C VAL A 109 23.23 -12.56 -1.61
N GLU A 110 23.10 -12.24 -2.89
CA GLU A 110 21.85 -12.44 -3.64
C GLU A 110 22.16 -12.66 -5.13
N LYS A 111 21.37 -13.51 -5.82
CA LYS A 111 21.41 -13.64 -7.28
C LYS A 111 20.09 -13.12 -7.86
N THR A 112 20.16 -12.10 -8.72
CA THR A 112 18.98 -11.49 -9.35
C THR A 112 19.11 -11.50 -10.86
N SER A 113 18.00 -11.64 -11.58
CA SER A 113 17.98 -11.48 -13.04
C SER A 113 17.35 -10.12 -13.38
N LYS A 114 18.13 -9.19 -13.91
CA LYS A 114 17.63 -7.87 -14.36
C LYS A 114 17.67 -7.78 -15.89
N VAL A 115 16.64 -7.18 -16.47
CA VAL A 115 16.58 -6.84 -17.89
C VAL A 115 17.09 -5.41 -18.04
N GLU A 116 18.26 -5.21 -18.64
CA GLU A 116 18.77 -3.85 -18.93
C GLU A 116 18.00 -3.26 -20.10
N LEU A 117 17.06 -2.37 -19.80
CA LEU A 117 16.33 -1.59 -20.80
C LEU A 117 17.16 -0.37 -21.22
N PRO A 118 17.12 0.05 -22.49
CA PRO A 118 17.66 1.34 -22.91
C PRO A 118 17.08 2.48 -22.05
N SER A 119 17.89 3.51 -21.75
CA SER A 119 17.51 4.60 -20.80
C SER A 119 16.22 5.36 -21.15
N TRP A 120 15.78 5.33 -22.42
CA TRP A 120 14.52 5.91 -22.88
C TRP A 120 13.30 5.00 -22.69
N PHE A 121 13.52 3.70 -22.40
CA PHE A 121 12.49 2.68 -22.13
C PHE A 121 12.38 2.37 -20.63
N SER A 122 13.48 2.54 -19.89
CA SER A 122 13.62 2.21 -18.44
C SER A 122 12.76 3.04 -17.48
N LYS A 123 11.89 3.95 -17.96
CA LYS A 123 11.01 4.77 -17.10
C LYS A 123 9.54 4.33 -17.10
N LYS A 124 9.16 3.29 -17.86
CA LYS A 124 7.78 2.80 -17.88
C LYS A 124 7.74 1.28 -17.79
N GLU A 125 7.66 0.78 -16.57
CA GLU A 125 7.33 -0.61 -16.31
C GLU A 125 5.84 -0.87 -16.59
N LEU A 126 5.50 -2.11 -16.95
CA LEU A 126 4.11 -2.54 -17.07
C LEU A 126 3.46 -2.47 -15.69
N LYS A 127 2.48 -1.58 -15.52
CA LYS A 127 1.69 -1.53 -14.30
C LYS A 127 0.94 -2.84 -14.16
N LEU A 128 1.07 -3.53 -13.04
CA LEU A 128 0.31 -4.73 -12.75
C LEU A 128 -0.91 -4.33 -11.90
N GLY A 129 -2.01 -5.07 -12.04
CA GLY A 129 -3.20 -4.88 -11.23
C GLY A 129 -3.08 -5.54 -9.87
N LEU A 130 -4.03 -5.19 -8.99
CA LEU A 130 -4.12 -5.73 -7.63
C LEU A 130 -4.13 -7.27 -7.59
N ASP A 131 -4.81 -7.90 -8.53
CA ASP A 131 -4.91 -9.36 -8.61
C ASP A 131 -3.57 -10.05 -8.90
N LEU A 132 -2.58 -9.31 -9.40
CA LEU A 132 -1.27 -9.81 -9.78
C LEU A 132 -0.16 -9.38 -8.80
N GLN A 133 -0.21 -8.14 -8.31
CA GLN A 133 0.74 -7.63 -7.31
C GLN A 133 0.36 -7.98 -5.86
N GLY A 134 -0.88 -8.40 -5.63
CA GLY A 134 -1.48 -8.38 -4.31
C GLY A 134 -1.72 -6.95 -3.81
N GLY A 135 -2.40 -6.84 -2.68
CA GLY A 135 -2.72 -5.58 -2.03
C GLY A 135 -4.16 -5.51 -1.55
N MET A 136 -4.63 -4.30 -1.29
CA MET A 136 -5.94 -4.03 -0.69
C MET A 136 -6.84 -3.17 -1.60
N HIS A 137 -8.12 -3.52 -1.65
CA HIS A 137 -9.20 -2.77 -2.28
C HIS A 137 -10.24 -2.40 -1.23
N LEU A 138 -10.48 -1.11 -1.04
CA LEU A 138 -11.47 -0.57 -0.10
C LEU A 138 -12.46 0.33 -0.82
N VAL A 139 -13.73 0.20 -0.47
CA VAL A 139 -14.77 1.20 -0.78
C VAL A 139 -15.22 1.80 0.54
N LEU A 140 -14.93 3.09 0.69
CA LEU A 140 -15.27 3.89 1.86
C LEU A 140 -16.51 4.72 1.57
N GLU A 141 -17.40 4.89 2.53
CA GLU A 141 -18.50 5.85 2.51
C GLU A 141 -18.24 6.92 3.56
N VAL A 142 -18.27 8.18 3.16
CA VAL A 142 -18.23 9.28 4.10
C VAL A 142 -19.62 9.42 4.71
N ASP A 143 -19.70 9.42 6.03
CA ASP A 143 -20.96 9.70 6.73
C ASP A 143 -21.30 11.18 6.54
N THR A 144 -22.48 11.45 6.01
CA THR A 144 -22.92 12.82 5.71
C THR A 144 -24.40 13.02 6.03
N GLU A 145 -24.95 12.26 6.98
CA GLU A 145 -26.39 12.32 7.30
C GLU A 145 -26.85 13.73 7.67
N ASP A 146 -25.99 14.52 8.33
CA ASP A 146 -26.30 15.89 8.78
C ASP A 146 -25.78 17.01 7.86
N LEU A 147 -25.18 16.68 6.72
CA LEU A 147 -24.52 17.66 5.84
C LEU A 147 -25.39 18.05 4.64
N SER A 148 -25.37 19.34 4.28
CA SER A 148 -25.94 19.82 3.01
C SER A 148 -25.24 19.19 1.80
N THR A 149 -25.84 19.25 0.61
CA THR A 149 -25.28 18.65 -0.62
C THR A 149 -23.90 19.23 -1.00
N ASP A 150 -23.71 20.53 -0.78
CA ASP A 150 -22.44 21.20 -1.07
C ASP A 150 -21.38 20.88 0.00
N ALA A 151 -21.80 20.82 1.28
CA ALA A 151 -20.94 20.39 2.38
C ALA A 151 -20.50 18.93 2.23
N THR A 152 -21.39 18.06 1.75
CA THR A 152 -21.09 16.65 1.42
C THR A 152 -19.98 16.54 0.39
N THR A 153 -20.07 17.30 -0.71
CA THR A 153 -19.06 17.26 -1.77
C THR A 153 -17.70 17.73 -1.27
N ASN A 154 -17.69 18.79 -0.44
CA ASN A 154 -16.46 19.30 0.17
C ASN A 154 -15.88 18.32 1.19
N ALA A 155 -16.71 17.70 2.03
CA ALA A 155 -16.28 16.69 2.98
C ALA A 155 -15.63 15.49 2.27
N VAL A 156 -16.24 14.99 1.19
CA VAL A 156 -15.69 13.89 0.40
C VAL A 156 -14.37 14.28 -0.29
N ASN A 157 -14.25 15.51 -0.81
CA ASN A 157 -13.02 16.00 -1.41
C ASN A 157 -11.88 16.11 -0.37
N SER A 158 -12.19 16.65 0.81
CA SER A 158 -11.24 16.76 1.92
C SER A 158 -10.83 15.38 2.42
N ALA A 159 -11.78 14.46 2.63
CA ALA A 159 -11.51 13.08 3.01
C ALA A 159 -10.62 12.38 1.99
N GLN A 160 -10.90 12.54 0.68
CA GLN A 160 -10.04 12.01 -0.38
C GLN A 160 -8.61 12.53 -0.27
N LYS A 161 -8.43 13.84 -0.05
CA LYS A 161 -7.11 14.46 0.09
C LYS A 161 -6.36 13.95 1.32
N ILE A 162 -7.03 13.85 2.46
CA ILE A 162 -6.45 13.35 3.73
C ILE A 162 -6.03 11.89 3.58
N ILE A 163 -6.92 11.04 3.04
CA ILE A 163 -6.63 9.62 2.78
C ILE A 163 -5.44 9.49 1.83
N THR A 164 -5.37 10.31 0.79
CA THR A 164 -4.21 10.34 -0.13
C THR A 164 -2.93 10.67 0.62
N ASN A 165 -2.91 11.74 1.42
CA ASN A 165 -1.73 12.12 2.20
C ASN A 165 -1.29 11.03 3.18
N ARG A 166 -2.23 10.33 3.83
CA ARG A 166 -1.92 9.22 4.75
C ARG A 166 -1.27 8.05 4.01
N ILE A 167 -1.84 7.66 2.87
CA ILE A 167 -1.33 6.56 2.05
C ILE A 167 0.05 6.88 1.47
N ASP A 168 0.26 8.13 1.03
CA ASP A 168 1.55 8.58 0.52
C ASP A 168 2.63 8.49 1.60
N GLN A 169 2.34 8.92 2.83
CA GLN A 169 3.27 8.82 3.96
C GLN A 169 3.45 7.38 4.47
N PHE A 170 2.44 6.53 4.30
CA PHE A 170 2.57 5.10 4.59
C PHE A 170 3.59 4.43 3.67
N GLY A 171 3.84 5.01 2.49
CA GLY A 171 4.85 4.54 1.53
C GLY A 171 4.31 3.50 0.55
N VAL A 172 3.01 3.53 0.25
CA VAL A 172 2.43 2.65 -0.78
C VAL A 172 2.85 3.12 -2.17
N ALA A 173 3.37 2.21 -2.98
CA ALA A 173 3.72 2.51 -4.37
C ALA A 173 2.45 2.62 -5.22
N GLU A 174 2.23 3.79 -5.84
CA GLU A 174 1.16 4.03 -6.83
C GLU A 174 -0.29 3.69 -6.37
N PRO A 175 -0.77 4.27 -5.26
CA PRO A 175 -2.15 4.06 -4.84
C PRO A 175 -3.15 4.63 -5.85
N THR A 176 -4.27 3.95 -6.05
CA THR A 176 -5.39 4.46 -6.85
C THR A 176 -6.53 4.88 -5.94
N ILE A 177 -6.76 6.19 -5.85
CA ILE A 177 -7.81 6.77 -5.00
C ILE A 177 -8.78 7.55 -5.90
N GLN A 178 -10.03 7.11 -5.96
CA GLN A 178 -11.04 7.69 -6.86
C GLN A 178 -12.38 7.84 -6.14
N LYS A 179 -13.12 8.91 -6.43
CA LYS A 179 -14.50 9.05 -5.95
C LYS A 179 -15.43 8.19 -6.79
N ILE A 180 -16.31 7.44 -6.12
CA ILE A 180 -17.40 6.69 -6.74
C ILE A 180 -18.72 7.32 -6.31
N GLY A 181 -19.49 7.87 -7.25
CA GLY A 181 -20.73 8.57 -6.93
C GLY A 181 -20.49 9.84 -6.11
N SER A 182 -21.43 10.17 -5.22
CA SER A 182 -21.40 11.42 -4.43
C SER A 182 -20.78 11.27 -3.03
N LYS A 183 -20.81 10.07 -2.43
CA LYS A 183 -20.40 9.84 -1.03
C LYS A 183 -19.28 8.81 -0.83
N ARG A 184 -18.86 8.12 -1.89
CA ARG A 184 -17.93 6.98 -1.76
C ARG A 184 -16.56 7.28 -2.33
N ILE A 185 -15.55 6.68 -1.71
CA ILE A 185 -14.14 6.77 -2.09
C ILE A 185 -13.61 5.35 -2.28
N LEU A 186 -13.19 5.03 -3.50
CA LEU A 186 -12.45 3.84 -3.84
C LEU A 186 -10.98 4.06 -3.52
N VAL A 187 -10.37 3.13 -2.77
CA VAL A 187 -8.95 3.12 -2.47
C VAL A 187 -8.38 1.77 -2.87
N GLN A 188 -7.32 1.77 -3.68
CA GLN A 188 -6.59 0.57 -4.07
C GLN A 188 -5.11 0.76 -3.74
N LEU A 189 -4.57 -0.16 -2.94
CA LEU A 189 -3.21 -0.13 -2.43
C LEU A 189 -2.47 -1.38 -2.93
N PRO A 190 -1.80 -1.30 -4.09
CA PRO A 190 -1.07 -2.44 -4.62
C PRO A 190 0.23 -2.70 -3.85
N GLY A 191 0.67 -3.96 -3.82
CA GLY A 191 1.95 -4.36 -3.20
C GLY A 191 2.01 -4.22 -1.68
N LEU A 192 0.86 -4.02 -1.03
CA LEU A 192 0.77 -3.81 0.41
C LEU A 192 0.99 -5.12 1.17
N ARG A 193 1.99 -5.17 2.07
CA ARG A 193 2.28 -6.35 2.91
C ARG A 193 1.35 -6.44 4.12
N ASP A 194 1.04 -5.29 4.72
CA ASP A 194 0.18 -5.18 5.91
C ASP A 194 -1.07 -4.36 5.60
N ALA A 195 -2.13 -5.06 5.18
CA ALA A 195 -3.43 -4.46 4.89
C ALA A 195 -4.18 -4.01 6.15
N GLY A 196 -4.01 -4.70 7.27
CA GLY A 196 -4.70 -4.40 8.52
C GLY A 196 -4.29 -3.03 9.06
N ARG A 197 -2.98 -2.78 9.12
CA ARG A 197 -2.42 -1.49 9.56
C ARG A 197 -2.85 -0.33 8.66
N ALA A 198 -2.77 -0.50 7.34
CA ALA A 198 -3.19 0.53 6.39
C ALA A 198 -4.70 0.84 6.51
N LYS A 199 -5.53 -0.17 6.74
CA LYS A 199 -6.97 0.00 6.99
C LYS A 199 -7.23 0.85 8.23
N GLU A 200 -6.55 0.56 9.33
CA GLU A 200 -6.70 1.32 10.57
C GLU A 200 -6.30 2.79 10.38
N LEU A 201 -5.18 3.04 9.69
CA LEU A 201 -4.72 4.39 9.37
C LEU A 201 -5.70 5.20 8.51
N ILE A 202 -6.34 4.56 7.54
CA ILE A 202 -7.29 5.20 6.64
C ILE A 202 -8.61 5.50 7.37
N GLY A 203 -9.03 4.62 8.28
CA GLY A 203 -10.29 4.75 9.03
C GLY A 203 -10.26 5.73 10.20
N LYS A 204 -9.09 6.07 10.76
CA LYS A 204 -8.97 6.97 11.92
C LYS A 204 -9.45 8.41 11.61
N THR A 205 -10.23 9.03 12.48
CA THR A 205 -10.64 10.43 12.27
C THR A 205 -9.48 11.39 12.48
N ALA A 206 -8.68 11.18 13.54
CA ALA A 206 -7.51 12.00 13.90
C ALA A 206 -7.82 13.39 14.44
N LEU A 207 -8.92 13.55 15.17
CA LEU A 207 -9.25 14.82 15.80
C LEU A 207 -8.31 15.08 16.98
N LEU A 208 -7.29 15.91 16.75
CA LEU A 208 -6.33 16.34 17.76
C LEU A 208 -6.84 17.60 18.46
N GLU A 209 -6.91 17.56 19.80
CA GLU A 209 -7.33 18.67 20.64
C GLU A 209 -6.40 18.85 21.85
N PHE A 210 -6.20 20.09 22.26
CA PHE A 210 -5.53 20.46 23.50
C PHE A 210 -6.58 21.03 24.45
N ARG A 211 -6.72 20.39 25.62
CA ARG A 211 -7.69 20.78 26.64
C ARG A 211 -7.00 20.87 28.00
N LEU A 212 -7.40 21.82 28.83
CA LEU A 212 -6.89 21.92 30.20
C LEU A 212 -7.56 20.87 31.08
N VAL A 213 -6.80 20.26 31.98
CA VAL A 213 -7.34 19.35 32.99
C VAL A 213 -8.03 20.19 34.07
N ALA A 214 -9.23 19.75 34.48
CA ALA A 214 -10.00 20.41 35.53
C ALA A 214 -9.24 20.42 36.86
N ASN A 215 -9.46 21.45 37.67
CA ASN A 215 -8.83 21.55 38.97
C ASN A 215 -9.43 20.53 39.98
N ASN A 216 -8.76 20.30 41.10
CA ASN A 216 -9.20 19.33 42.10
C ASN A 216 -10.58 19.65 42.74
N GLN A 217 -10.98 20.92 42.78
CA GLN A 217 -12.28 21.32 43.33
C GLN A 217 -13.41 20.93 42.36
N ASP A 218 -13.25 21.26 41.08
CA ASP A 218 -14.20 20.94 40.01
C ASP A 218 -14.32 19.43 39.81
N ILE A 219 -13.20 18.69 39.92
CA ILE A 219 -13.21 17.23 39.93
C ILE A 219 -14.04 16.69 41.10
N GLY A 220 -13.83 17.21 42.31
CA GLY A 220 -14.57 16.79 43.50
C GLY A 220 -16.07 17.03 43.35
N SER A 221 -16.45 18.25 42.92
CA SER A 221 -17.84 18.61 42.67
C SER A 221 -18.48 17.78 41.55
N ALA A 222 -17.74 17.47 40.48
CA ALA A 222 -18.23 16.61 39.40
C ALA A 222 -18.50 15.18 39.90
N VAL A 223 -17.57 14.60 40.66
CA VAL A 223 -17.74 13.26 41.25
C VAL A 223 -18.93 13.21 42.20
N GLU A 224 -19.05 14.20 43.09
CA GLU A 224 -20.16 14.30 44.06
C GLU A 224 -21.52 14.45 43.36
N ALA A 225 -21.60 15.30 42.34
CA ALA A 225 -22.83 15.49 41.57
C ALA A 225 -23.26 14.23 40.81
N ILE A 226 -22.29 13.46 40.29
CA ILE A 226 -22.57 12.17 39.64
C ILE A 226 -23.05 11.15 40.67
N ASP A 227 -22.37 11.04 41.82
CA ASP A 227 -22.76 10.14 42.91
C ASP A 227 -24.19 10.46 43.42
N GLU A 228 -24.52 11.73 43.61
CA GLU A 228 -25.87 12.18 44.02
C GLU A 228 -26.94 11.81 42.97
N TYR A 229 -26.64 12.00 41.69
CA TYR A 229 -27.56 11.62 40.61
C TYR A 229 -27.80 10.11 40.54
N LEU A 230 -26.72 9.31 40.65
CA LEU A 230 -26.84 7.85 40.63
C LEU A 230 -27.59 7.33 41.85
N LYS A 231 -27.38 7.93 43.03
CA LYS A 231 -28.14 7.62 44.24
C LYS A 231 -29.63 7.90 44.06
N ALA A 232 -29.98 9.09 43.53
CA ALA A 232 -31.37 9.48 43.30
C ALA A 232 -32.08 8.62 42.24
N ASN A 233 -31.33 8.05 41.30
CA ASN A 233 -31.85 7.25 40.18
C ASN A 233 -31.44 5.77 40.24
N TYR A 234 -31.10 5.27 41.43
CA TYR A 234 -30.57 3.91 41.62
C TYR A 234 -31.47 2.83 41.01
N ASP A 235 -32.78 2.95 41.19
CA ASP A 235 -33.76 1.97 40.67
C ASP A 235 -34.04 2.09 39.16
N LYS A 236 -33.62 3.20 38.51
CA LYS A 236 -33.84 3.43 37.08
C LYS A 236 -32.92 2.57 36.21
N TYR A 237 -31.72 2.25 36.69
CA TYR A 237 -30.69 1.58 35.91
C TYR A 237 -30.38 0.20 36.51
N ALA A 238 -30.82 -0.86 35.84
CA ALA A 238 -30.69 -2.24 36.34
C ALA A 238 -29.23 -2.67 36.60
N TYR A 239 -28.27 -2.12 35.85
CA TYR A 239 -26.84 -2.42 35.98
C TYR A 239 -26.19 -1.75 37.20
N LEU A 240 -26.82 -0.76 37.85
CA LEU A 240 -26.29 -0.19 39.09
C LEU A 240 -26.41 -1.16 40.28
N LYS A 241 -27.33 -2.14 40.19
CA LYS A 241 -27.51 -3.21 41.18
C LYS A 241 -26.36 -4.23 41.17
N GLU A 242 -25.67 -4.35 40.04
CA GLU A 242 -24.47 -5.19 39.91
C GLU A 242 -23.29 -4.60 40.70
N ILE A 243 -23.19 -3.26 40.77
CA ILE A 243 -22.13 -2.53 41.51
C ILE A 243 -22.25 -2.75 43.02
N GLU A 244 -23.47 -2.69 43.58
CA GLU A 244 -23.73 -2.88 45.02
C GLU A 244 -23.39 -4.33 45.47
N GLN A 245 -23.66 -5.34 44.63
CA GLN A 245 -23.40 -6.75 44.94
C GLN A 245 -21.91 -7.13 44.94
N GLU A 246 -21.12 -6.55 44.03
CA GLU A 246 -19.66 -6.75 43.99
C GLU A 246 -18.98 -6.09 45.20
N GLN A 247 -19.45 -4.92 45.64
CA GLN A 247 -18.90 -4.22 46.81
C GLN A 247 -19.23 -4.92 48.13
N THR A 248 -20.44 -5.43 48.29
CA THR A 248 -20.86 -6.17 49.50
C THR A 248 -20.00 -7.43 49.68
N SER A 249 -19.62 -8.09 48.59
CA SER A 249 -18.77 -9.29 48.62
C SER A 249 -17.31 -8.98 48.98
N ALA A 250 -16.77 -7.84 48.55
CA ALA A 250 -15.39 -7.44 48.86
C ALA A 250 -15.20 -7.01 50.33
N VAL A 251 -16.22 -6.39 50.93
CA VAL A 251 -16.20 -5.98 52.35
C VAL A 251 -16.28 -7.19 53.27
N GLU A 252 -17.11 -8.19 52.95
CA GLU A 252 -17.18 -9.46 53.69
C GLU A 252 -15.85 -10.24 53.65
N GLU A 253 -15.15 -10.30 52.52
CA GLU A 253 -13.87 -11.02 52.44
C GLU A 253 -12.74 -10.35 53.25
N THR A 254 -12.79 -9.02 53.40
CA THR A 254 -11.80 -8.24 54.18
C THR A 254 -12.02 -8.41 55.69
N LEU A 255 -13.27 -8.43 56.14
CA LEU A 255 -13.65 -8.64 57.56
C LEU A 255 -13.34 -10.06 58.07
N LEU A 256 -13.20 -11.04 57.18
CA LEU A 256 -12.86 -12.43 57.51
C LEU A 256 -11.33 -12.65 57.67
N SER A 257 -10.51 -11.63 57.39
CA SER A 257 -9.04 -11.73 57.39
C SER A 257 -8.34 -11.04 58.57
N GLU A 258 -9.06 -10.24 59.37
CA GLU A 258 -8.52 -9.62 60.59
C GLU A 258 -8.97 -10.42 61.83
N GLU A 259 -8.02 -11.00 62.57
CA GLU A 259 -8.32 -11.53 63.91
C GLU A 259 -8.71 -10.38 64.86
N PRO A 260 -9.74 -10.55 65.71
CA PRO A 260 -10.29 -9.45 66.49
C PRO A 260 -9.38 -9.13 67.66
N ASP A 261 -8.64 -8.02 67.57
CA ASP A 261 -7.95 -7.46 68.74
C ASP A 261 -8.97 -6.70 69.59
N SER A 262 -9.29 -7.28 70.75
CA SER A 262 -10.34 -6.80 71.64
C SER A 262 -9.87 -5.55 72.39
N THR A 263 -10.24 -4.36 71.92
CA THR A 263 -10.70 -3.22 72.73
C THR A 263 -10.95 -1.99 71.85
N ALA A 264 -12.18 -1.82 71.36
CA ALA A 264 -12.76 -0.51 71.06
C ALA A 264 -14.28 -0.64 70.94
N ASP A 265 -14.98 0.31 71.54
CA ASP A 265 -16.43 0.45 71.62
C ASP A 265 -17.08 0.39 70.22
N SER A 266 -17.92 -0.62 69.97
CA SER A 266 -18.63 -0.78 68.71
C SER A 266 -19.99 -0.09 68.75
N THR A 267 -20.05 1.18 68.35
CA THR A 267 -21.26 1.68 67.71
C THR A 267 -21.32 1.03 66.33
N ALA A 268 -22.14 -0.02 66.20
CA ALA A 268 -22.45 -0.65 64.93
C ALA A 268 -23.08 0.41 64.00
N ILE A 269 -22.34 0.82 62.97
CA ILE A 269 -22.87 1.57 61.84
C ILE A 269 -23.45 0.53 60.89
N GLU A 270 -24.72 0.68 60.51
CA GLU A 270 -25.39 -0.19 59.54
C GLU A 270 -24.67 -0.07 58.16
N PRO A 271 -24.22 -1.18 57.54
CA PRO A 271 -23.47 -1.14 56.27
C PRO A 271 -24.29 -0.75 55.04
N GLU A 272 -25.63 -0.74 55.12
CA GLU A 272 -26.51 -0.63 53.95
C GLU A 272 -26.65 0.79 53.39
N GLU A 273 -26.49 1.85 54.19
CA GLU A 273 -26.70 3.23 53.72
C GLU A 273 -25.46 3.87 53.06
N THR A 274 -24.25 3.47 53.46
CA THR A 274 -23.00 4.12 53.03
C THR A 274 -22.52 3.71 51.63
N SER A 275 -22.93 2.55 51.12
CA SER A 275 -22.48 2.03 49.81
C SER A 275 -23.17 2.71 48.63
N ARG A 276 -24.39 3.21 48.82
CA ARG A 276 -25.17 3.90 47.78
C ARG A 276 -24.73 5.34 47.54
N ASP A 277 -23.94 5.89 48.46
CA ASP A 277 -23.50 7.28 48.43
C ASP A 277 -22.26 7.48 47.56
N HIS A 278 -21.63 6.38 47.11
CA HIS A 278 -20.34 6.37 46.42
C HIS A 278 -20.30 5.42 45.21
N LEU A 279 -21.38 5.39 44.42
CA LEU A 279 -21.55 4.44 43.30
C LEU A 279 -20.61 4.71 42.12
N PHE A 280 -20.35 5.96 41.78
CA PHE A 280 -19.40 6.37 40.74
C PHE A 280 -17.97 6.41 41.28
N SER A 281 -17.79 6.98 42.48
CA SER A 281 -16.47 7.07 43.12
C SER A 281 -15.86 5.70 43.44
N SER A 282 -16.66 4.65 43.62
CA SER A 282 -16.17 3.28 43.79
C SER A 282 -15.67 2.61 42.50
N LEU A 283 -16.16 3.04 41.33
CA LEU A 283 -15.71 2.53 40.03
C LEU A 283 -14.31 3.03 39.69
N VAL A 284 -13.90 4.13 40.32
CA VAL A 284 -12.63 4.81 40.10
C VAL A 284 -11.74 4.58 41.33
N SER A 285 -10.46 4.32 41.10
CA SER A 285 -9.47 4.18 42.16
C SER A 285 -8.39 5.23 42.00
N VAL A 286 -7.90 5.76 43.12
CA VAL A 286 -6.75 6.68 43.12
C VAL A 286 -5.47 5.85 43.05
N TYR A 287 -4.65 6.09 42.03
CA TYR A 287 -3.30 5.54 41.94
C TYR A 287 -2.29 6.67 41.72
N GLY A 288 -1.46 6.93 42.73
CA GLY A 288 -0.57 8.08 42.74
C GLY A 288 -1.35 9.39 42.68
N GLN A 289 -1.18 10.17 41.61
CA GLN A 289 -1.91 11.42 41.36
C GLN A 289 -2.99 11.27 40.27
N ARG A 290 -3.34 10.04 39.88
CA ARG A 290 -4.27 9.78 38.77
C ARG A 290 -5.45 8.96 39.25
N LEU A 291 -6.61 9.27 38.69
CA LEU A 291 -7.79 8.45 38.77
C LEU A 291 -7.70 7.35 37.71
N ILE A 292 -7.98 6.11 38.09
CA ILE A 292 -7.98 4.97 37.18
C ILE A 292 -9.28 4.18 37.33
N VAL A 293 -9.80 3.65 36.23
CA VAL A 293 -10.90 2.68 36.23
C VAL A 293 -10.31 1.32 35.88
N ARG A 294 -10.55 0.33 36.74
CA ARG A 294 -10.07 -1.04 36.51
C ARG A 294 -10.83 -1.70 35.36
N LYS A 295 -10.27 -2.77 34.80
CA LYS A 295 -10.81 -3.45 33.62
C LYS A 295 -12.25 -3.93 33.85
N GLU A 296 -12.52 -4.42 35.06
CA GLU A 296 -13.80 -4.98 35.48
C GLU A 296 -14.90 -3.91 35.48
N ASN A 297 -14.55 -2.70 35.91
CA ASN A 297 -15.49 -1.58 36.05
C ASN A 297 -15.60 -0.72 34.78
N LEU A 298 -14.78 -0.98 33.75
CA LEU A 298 -14.62 -0.11 32.60
C LEU A 298 -15.90 -0.01 31.73
N ASP A 299 -16.59 -1.13 31.53
CA ASP A 299 -17.81 -1.16 30.72
C ASP A 299 -18.98 -0.46 31.44
N LEU A 300 -19.07 -0.60 32.75
CA LEU A 300 -20.06 0.10 33.57
C LEU A 300 -19.77 1.61 33.63
N PHE A 301 -18.50 1.98 33.84
CA PHE A 301 -18.06 3.37 33.84
C PHE A 301 -18.42 4.07 32.53
N LYS A 302 -18.14 3.44 31.38
CA LYS A 302 -18.51 3.98 30.05
C LYS A 302 -20.01 4.22 29.92
N LYS A 303 -20.83 3.24 30.31
CA LYS A 303 -22.29 3.38 30.25
C LYS A 303 -22.78 4.58 31.06
N ILE A 304 -22.18 4.82 32.23
CA ILE A 304 -22.55 5.94 33.11
C ILE A 304 -22.15 7.29 32.48
N ILE A 305 -20.91 7.44 32.02
CA ILE A 305 -20.44 8.73 31.45
C ILE A 305 -21.11 9.07 30.10
N GLU A 306 -21.62 8.07 29.38
CA GLU A 306 -22.34 8.26 28.12
C GLU A 306 -23.81 8.67 28.32
N LEU A 307 -24.35 8.60 29.54
CA LEU A 307 -25.72 9.04 29.83
C LEU A 307 -25.87 10.55 29.57
N PRO A 308 -26.85 10.98 28.77
CA PRO A 308 -27.09 12.39 28.50
C PRO A 308 -27.41 13.16 29.79
N GLU A 309 -28.09 12.53 30.76
CA GLU A 309 -28.44 13.17 32.02
C GLU A 309 -27.21 13.44 32.91
N ILE A 310 -26.17 12.61 32.83
CA ILE A 310 -24.90 12.85 33.55
C ILE A 310 -24.19 14.10 33.01
N LYS A 311 -24.30 14.37 31.72
CA LYS A 311 -23.76 15.60 31.11
C LYS A 311 -24.47 16.87 31.58
N GLU A 312 -25.74 16.77 31.98
CA GLU A 312 -26.52 17.91 32.51
C GLU A 312 -26.22 18.20 33.98
N VAL A 313 -25.82 17.19 34.74
CA VAL A 313 -25.55 17.29 36.19
C VAL A 313 -24.10 17.70 36.48
N MET A 314 -23.18 17.47 35.55
CA MET A 314 -21.79 17.89 35.70
C MET A 314 -21.66 19.42 35.81
N PRO A 315 -20.64 19.94 36.53
CA PRO A 315 -20.32 21.35 36.56
C PRO A 315 -20.19 21.92 35.14
N GLU A 316 -20.68 23.16 34.92
CA GLU A 316 -20.67 23.78 33.60
C GLU A 316 -19.26 23.76 32.99
N GLY A 317 -19.13 23.14 31.82
CA GLY A 317 -17.90 23.10 31.06
C GLY A 317 -16.87 22.06 31.52
N VAL A 318 -17.25 21.02 32.27
CA VAL A 318 -16.38 19.87 32.58
C VAL A 318 -16.85 18.61 31.84
N ILE A 319 -15.90 17.89 31.24
CA ILE A 319 -16.12 16.61 30.56
C ILE A 319 -15.18 15.53 31.11
N ILE A 320 -15.60 14.27 30.97
CA ILE A 320 -14.82 13.10 31.41
C ILE A 320 -14.35 12.32 30.19
N LEU A 321 -13.04 12.18 30.03
CA LEU A 321 -12.44 11.37 28.98
C LEU A 321 -11.55 10.28 29.57
N LEU A 322 -11.51 9.13 28.89
CA LEU A 322 -10.60 8.05 29.21
C LEU A 322 -9.26 8.29 28.51
N GLY A 323 -8.17 8.02 29.20
CA GLY A 323 -6.86 7.99 28.58
C GLY A 323 -6.49 6.65 27.97
N LYS A 324 -5.38 6.65 27.25
CA LYS A 324 -4.81 5.45 26.63
C LYS A 324 -4.48 4.39 27.69
N SER A 325 -4.77 3.12 27.36
CA SER A 325 -4.47 1.97 28.22
C SER A 325 -2.96 1.83 28.44
N ASP A 326 -2.55 1.64 29.69
CA ASP A 326 -1.15 1.42 30.07
C ASP A 326 -1.00 -0.05 30.52
N GLU A 327 -0.86 -0.96 29.57
CA GLU A 327 -0.79 -2.40 29.86
C GLU A 327 0.45 -2.79 30.69
N LYS A 328 1.49 -1.95 30.70
CA LYS A 328 2.73 -2.24 31.44
C LYS A 328 2.60 -1.95 32.93
N ASN A 329 1.95 -0.83 33.28
CA ASN A 329 1.79 -0.43 34.67
C ASN A 329 0.45 -0.88 35.26
N PHE A 330 -0.61 -0.94 34.45
CA PHE A 330 -1.96 -1.29 34.89
C PHE A 330 -2.67 -2.15 33.83
N PRO A 331 -2.41 -3.47 33.76
CA PRO A 331 -3.03 -4.33 32.76
C PRO A 331 -4.56 -4.26 32.82
N GLY A 332 -5.16 -3.67 31.79
CA GLY A 332 -6.60 -3.53 31.63
C GLY A 332 -7.24 -2.31 32.31
N ALA A 333 -6.53 -1.56 33.15
CA ALA A 333 -7.06 -0.32 33.72
C ALA A 333 -6.81 0.87 32.79
N ARG A 334 -7.69 1.88 32.85
CA ARG A 334 -7.54 3.12 32.08
C ARG A 334 -7.54 4.35 32.99
N PRO A 335 -6.66 5.33 32.76
CA PRO A 335 -6.71 6.58 33.49
C PRO A 335 -7.95 7.39 33.09
N VAL A 336 -8.54 8.08 34.06
CA VAL A 336 -9.67 8.98 33.89
C VAL A 336 -9.19 10.41 34.03
N TYR A 337 -9.59 11.26 33.08
CA TYR A 337 -9.29 12.69 33.10
C TYR A 337 -10.58 13.48 33.07
N PHE A 338 -10.67 14.46 33.96
CA PHE A 338 -11.68 15.51 33.91
C PHE A 338 -11.04 16.69 33.21
N LEU A 339 -11.64 17.14 32.11
CA LEU A 339 -11.10 18.21 31.28
C LEU A 339 -12.13 19.33 31.20
N TYR A 340 -11.67 20.56 31.01
CA TYR A 340 -12.57 21.62 30.58
C TYR A 340 -13.03 21.35 29.13
N ASP A 341 -14.29 21.67 28.84
CA ASP A 341 -14.87 21.48 27.51
C ASP A 341 -14.30 22.45 26.47
N THR A 342 -13.64 23.52 26.93
CA THR A 342 -12.98 24.49 26.06
C THR A 342 -11.76 23.86 25.38
N VAL A 343 -11.79 23.86 24.04
CA VAL A 343 -10.65 23.45 23.23
C VAL A 343 -9.71 24.64 23.02
N GLU A 344 -8.53 24.57 23.62
CA GLU A 344 -7.52 25.62 23.58
C GLU A 344 -6.79 25.67 22.22
N LEU A 345 -6.59 24.50 21.61
CA LEU A 345 -5.94 24.35 20.32
C LEU A 345 -6.40 23.07 19.63
N THR A 346 -6.46 23.08 18.29
CA THR A 346 -6.79 21.90 17.48
C THR A 346 -5.64 21.49 16.56
N GLY A 347 -5.73 20.30 16.00
CA GLY A 347 -4.79 19.81 14.98
C GLY A 347 -4.72 20.66 13.71
N ALA A 348 -5.65 21.60 13.48
CA ALA A 348 -5.58 22.52 12.35
C ALA A 348 -4.36 23.46 12.42
N SER A 349 -3.85 23.73 13.63
CA SER A 349 -2.65 24.57 13.85
C SER A 349 -1.33 23.76 13.85
N LEU A 350 -1.40 22.47 13.54
CA LEU A 350 -0.23 21.60 13.45
C LEU A 350 0.49 21.78 12.11
N LYS A 351 1.79 22.04 12.17
CA LYS A 351 2.66 22.15 10.99
C LYS A 351 3.31 20.81 10.63
N SER A 352 3.84 20.08 11.62
CA SER A 352 4.39 18.74 11.43
C SER A 352 4.35 17.91 12.71
N ALA A 353 4.31 16.59 12.54
CA ALA A 353 4.46 15.58 13.56
C ALA A 353 5.59 14.62 13.14
N ASP A 354 6.66 14.56 13.93
CA ASP A 354 7.87 13.80 13.61
C ASP A 354 8.16 12.78 14.71
N VAL A 355 8.44 11.54 14.33
CA VAL A 355 8.82 10.50 15.29
C VAL A 355 10.28 10.67 15.70
N ARG A 356 10.54 10.63 17.00
CA ARG A 356 11.88 10.72 17.59
C ARG A 356 12.07 9.64 18.65
N ILE A 357 13.31 9.29 18.91
CA ILE A 357 13.70 8.43 20.03
C ILE A 357 14.25 9.34 21.12
N GLY A 358 13.69 9.25 22.33
CA GLY A 358 14.17 10.05 23.45
C GLY A 358 15.58 9.67 23.84
N GLN A 359 16.46 10.68 23.85
CA GLN A 359 17.84 10.58 24.30
C GLN A 359 17.97 11.24 25.68
N GLY A 360 18.76 10.65 26.59
CA GLY A 360 19.03 11.21 27.91
C GLY A 360 18.63 10.31 29.07
N MET A 361 18.62 10.88 30.28
CA MET A 361 18.41 10.15 31.54
C MET A 361 16.96 10.14 32.04
N ASP A 362 16.03 10.85 31.38
CA ASP A 362 14.61 10.87 31.79
C ASP A 362 13.95 9.51 31.50
N PRO A 363 13.53 8.73 32.51
CA PRO A 363 12.95 7.40 32.34
C PRO A 363 11.66 7.36 31.50
N LYS A 364 10.97 8.51 31.33
CA LYS A 364 9.74 8.62 30.55
C LYS A 364 9.99 8.60 29.05
N ILE A 365 11.14 9.10 28.59
CA ILE A 365 11.48 9.23 27.17
C ILE A 365 12.73 8.44 26.77
N ALA A 366 13.62 8.11 27.71
CA ALA A 366 14.89 7.43 27.42
C ALA A 366 14.65 6.10 26.69
N ASN A 367 15.24 5.97 25.49
CA ASN A 367 15.10 4.82 24.60
C ASN A 367 13.64 4.47 24.24
N LYS A 368 12.71 5.41 24.39
CA LYS A 368 11.30 5.24 24.03
C LYS A 368 10.96 6.16 22.85
N PRO A 369 10.12 5.69 21.92
CA PRO A 369 9.64 6.53 20.83
C PRO A 369 8.64 7.57 21.37
N TYR A 370 8.69 8.77 20.80
CA TYR A 370 7.74 9.84 21.06
C TYR A 370 7.48 10.61 19.76
N VAL A 371 6.31 11.25 19.68
CA VAL A 371 5.95 12.09 18.53
C VAL A 371 6.16 13.55 18.92
N SER A 372 7.08 14.23 18.23
CA SER A 372 7.33 15.65 18.35
C SER A 372 6.35 16.41 17.46
N LEU A 373 5.61 17.34 18.05
CA LEU A 373 4.65 18.20 17.35
C LEU A 373 5.25 19.59 17.19
N GLN A 374 5.22 20.11 15.97
CA GLN A 374 5.57 21.50 15.66
C GLN A 374 4.30 22.22 15.22
N LEU A 375 3.95 23.28 15.93
CA LEU A 375 2.84 24.16 15.57
C LEU A 375 3.25 25.15 14.48
N ASP A 376 2.26 25.67 13.74
CA ASP A 376 2.47 26.79 12.83
C ASP A 376 2.64 28.12 13.58
N ASN A 377 2.81 29.22 12.86
CA ASN A 377 3.07 30.53 13.46
C ASN A 377 1.89 31.06 14.30
N GLU A 378 0.66 30.71 13.93
CA GLU A 378 -0.55 31.16 14.65
C GLU A 378 -0.78 30.29 15.89
N GLY A 379 -0.72 28.98 15.72
CA GLY A 379 -0.77 27.99 16.78
C GLY A 379 0.31 28.21 17.83
N SER A 380 1.54 28.54 17.43
CA SER A 380 2.63 28.84 18.38
C SER A 380 2.31 30.03 19.29
N ARG A 381 1.59 31.05 18.78
CA ARG A 381 1.19 32.22 19.58
C ARG A 381 0.07 31.87 20.55
N ILE A 382 -0.94 31.14 20.09
CA ILE A 382 -2.05 30.67 20.92
C ILE A 382 -1.49 29.77 22.03
N PHE A 383 -0.68 28.79 21.66
CA PHE A 383 -0.03 27.86 22.59
C PHE A 383 0.88 28.57 23.60
N ALA A 384 1.64 29.60 23.18
CA ALA A 384 2.44 30.41 24.09
C ALA A 384 1.59 31.24 25.07
N ASN A 385 0.37 31.63 24.69
CA ASN A 385 -0.54 32.34 25.59
C ASN A 385 -1.19 31.37 26.58
N VAL A 386 -1.69 30.23 26.10
CA VAL A 386 -2.29 29.17 26.94
C VAL A 386 -1.28 28.67 27.98
N THR A 387 -0.08 28.25 27.54
CA THR A 387 0.97 27.78 28.46
C THR A 387 1.52 28.88 29.37
N GLY A 388 1.46 30.14 28.93
CA GLY A 388 1.89 31.27 29.74
C GLY A 388 0.91 31.66 30.85
N ASN A 389 -0.38 31.37 30.67
CA ASN A 389 -1.43 31.71 31.62
C ASN A 389 -1.72 30.57 32.61
N HIS A 390 -1.40 29.32 32.26
CA HIS A 390 -1.75 28.12 33.02
C HIS A 390 -0.50 27.36 33.49
N ILE A 391 0.43 28.06 34.16
CA ILE A 391 1.67 27.46 34.67
C ILE A 391 1.35 26.58 35.90
N ASN A 392 1.96 25.41 35.97
CA ASN A 392 1.72 24.32 36.93
C ASN A 392 0.37 23.59 36.76
N GLU A 393 -0.36 23.85 35.68
CA GLU A 393 -1.57 23.11 35.32
C GLU A 393 -1.26 22.02 34.30
N GLN A 394 -2.14 21.03 34.19
CA GLN A 394 -1.99 19.95 33.20
C GLN A 394 -2.70 20.31 31.90
N LEU A 395 -2.00 20.13 30.78
CA LEU A 395 -2.56 20.30 29.45
C LEU A 395 -2.69 18.94 28.78
N ALA A 396 -3.92 18.44 28.65
CA ALA A 396 -4.22 17.18 28.00
C ALA A 396 -4.15 17.31 26.48
N ILE A 397 -3.48 16.34 25.85
CA ILE A 397 -3.49 16.11 24.41
C ILE A 397 -4.47 14.96 24.15
N VAL A 398 -5.57 15.28 23.49
CA VAL A 398 -6.68 14.36 23.20
C VAL A 398 -6.67 14.03 21.72
N LEU A 399 -6.86 12.75 21.39
CA LEU A 399 -7.02 12.28 20.02
C LEU A 399 -8.23 11.36 19.95
N ASP A 400 -9.23 11.73 19.14
CA ASP A 400 -10.48 10.97 18.97
C ASP A 400 -11.12 10.60 20.33
N ASP A 401 -11.33 11.60 21.20
CA ASP A 401 -11.87 11.48 22.58
C ASP A 401 -11.04 10.65 23.57
N VAL A 402 -9.82 10.25 23.19
CA VAL A 402 -8.90 9.52 24.06
C VAL A 402 -7.72 10.40 24.45
N VAL A 403 -7.51 10.58 25.75
CA VAL A 403 -6.36 11.32 26.28
C VAL A 403 -5.08 10.53 26.05
N GLN A 404 -4.20 11.05 25.19
CA GLN A 404 -2.90 10.44 24.91
C GLN A 404 -1.93 10.71 26.05
N THR A 405 -1.78 11.99 26.42
CA THR A 405 -0.91 12.44 27.51
C THR A 405 -1.44 13.72 28.13
N ALA A 406 -1.23 13.90 29.44
CA ALA A 406 -1.52 15.14 30.16
C ALA A 406 -0.29 15.62 30.96
N PRO A 407 0.72 16.23 30.30
CA PRO A 407 1.87 16.82 30.97
C PRO A 407 1.51 18.08 31.76
N VAL A 408 2.29 18.35 32.82
CA VAL A 408 2.24 19.62 33.57
C VAL A 408 3.02 20.69 32.80
N ILE A 409 2.44 21.89 32.69
CA ILE A 409 3.08 23.06 32.10
C ILE A 409 4.07 23.65 33.11
N ASN A 410 5.37 23.55 32.84
CA ASN A 410 6.40 24.10 33.73
C ASN A 410 6.73 25.57 33.42
N ASP A 411 6.73 25.93 32.13
CA ASP A 411 7.13 27.25 31.64
C ASP A 411 6.32 27.62 30.40
N LYS A 412 6.28 28.92 30.08
CA LYS A 412 5.69 29.44 28.85
C LYS A 412 6.46 28.95 27.62
N ILE A 413 5.81 28.20 26.74
CA ILE A 413 6.42 27.63 25.53
C ILE A 413 6.22 28.59 24.34
N ARG A 414 7.29 29.27 23.92
CA ARG A 414 7.23 30.26 22.82
C ARG A 414 7.45 29.69 21.43
N ASP A 415 8.12 28.53 21.36
CA ASP A 415 8.59 27.95 20.09
C ASP A 415 7.56 27.01 19.43
N GLY A 416 6.39 26.84 20.05
CA GLY A 416 5.30 26.01 19.51
C GLY A 416 5.62 24.52 19.44
N ASN A 417 6.55 24.04 20.25
CA ASN A 417 6.93 22.63 20.32
C ASN A 417 6.12 21.91 21.41
N ALA A 418 5.51 20.79 21.05
CA ALA A 418 4.88 19.86 22.00
C ALA A 418 5.35 18.43 21.72
N MET A 419 5.14 17.51 22.66
CA MET A 419 5.49 16.10 22.47
C MET A 419 4.43 15.18 23.06
N ILE A 420 4.13 14.10 22.33
CA ILE A 420 3.30 12.99 22.79
C ILE A 420 4.23 11.85 23.17
N THR A 421 4.22 11.48 24.45
CA THR A 421 5.07 10.43 25.04
C THR A 421 4.23 9.21 25.44
N GLY A 422 4.85 8.14 25.95
CA GLY A 422 4.12 6.94 26.39
C GLY A 422 3.68 6.01 25.26
N ILE A 423 4.28 6.14 24.08
CA ILE A 423 4.01 5.26 22.94
C ILE A 423 4.83 3.96 23.12
N PRO A 424 4.19 2.77 23.03
CA PRO A 424 4.82 1.49 23.34
C PRO A 424 5.92 1.10 22.35
N ASP A 425 5.75 1.40 21.06
CA ASP A 425 6.67 1.01 20.00
C ASP A 425 6.79 2.06 18.88
N MET A 426 7.78 1.84 18.01
CA MET A 426 8.12 2.75 16.91
C MET A 426 7.05 2.76 15.81
N GLU A 427 6.35 1.65 15.62
CA GLU A 427 5.35 1.51 14.56
C GLU A 427 4.11 2.33 14.88
N GLU A 428 3.62 2.26 16.12
CA GLU A 428 2.49 3.06 16.59
C GLU A 428 2.85 4.56 16.59
N ALA A 429 4.09 4.91 16.92
CA ALA A 429 4.56 6.30 16.84
C ALA A 429 4.55 6.81 15.39
N LYS A 430 4.99 5.99 14.44
CA LYS A 430 4.94 6.31 13.00
C LYS A 430 3.50 6.45 12.52
N ASP A 431 2.61 5.55 12.94
CA ASP A 431 1.21 5.58 12.56
C ASP A 431 0.50 6.82 13.07
N LEU A 432 0.75 7.18 14.33
CA LEU A 432 0.26 8.42 14.92
C LEU A 432 0.77 9.64 14.15
N ALA A 433 2.08 9.69 13.84
CA ALA A 433 2.65 10.80 13.07
C ALA A 433 2.04 10.94 11.67
N ILE A 434 1.81 9.83 10.96
CA ILE A 434 1.15 9.82 9.64
C ILE A 434 -0.26 10.43 9.74
N VAL A 435 -1.02 9.97 10.74
CA VAL A 435 -2.40 10.37 10.96
C VAL A 435 -2.50 11.86 11.31
N LEU A 436 -1.60 12.36 12.16
CA LEU A 436 -1.53 13.78 12.54
C LEU A 436 -1.07 14.69 11.40
N ASN A 437 -0.05 14.29 10.62
CA ASN A 437 0.44 15.08 9.49
C ASN A 437 -0.57 15.21 8.35
N ALA A 438 -1.43 14.20 8.16
CA ALA A 438 -2.44 14.23 7.11
C ALA A 438 -3.65 15.10 7.48
N GLY A 439 -3.89 15.33 8.78
CA GLY A 439 -5.03 16.07 9.31
C GLY A 439 -6.24 15.18 9.66
N ASN A 440 -7.27 15.83 10.22
CA ASN A 440 -8.49 15.17 10.67
C ASN A 440 -9.52 15.02 9.56
N LEU A 441 -10.22 13.88 9.53
CA LEU A 441 -11.34 13.66 8.62
C LEU A 441 -12.51 14.60 8.98
N PRO A 442 -13.15 15.24 7.98
CA PRO A 442 -14.27 16.16 8.23
C PRO A 442 -15.53 15.44 8.70
N ALA A 443 -15.63 14.14 8.43
CA ALA A 443 -16.69 13.25 8.87
C ALA A 443 -16.14 11.82 8.92
N PRO A 444 -16.70 10.95 9.78
CA PRO A 444 -16.25 9.57 9.87
C PRO A 444 -16.47 8.82 8.55
N VAL A 445 -15.61 7.83 8.29
CA VAL A 445 -15.67 7.01 7.07
C VAL A 445 -15.95 5.56 7.43
N ASN A 446 -16.96 4.99 6.78
CA ASN A 446 -17.37 3.60 6.97
C ASN A 446 -16.87 2.75 5.80
N ILE A 447 -16.36 1.55 6.09
CA ILE A 447 -15.89 0.62 5.06
C ILE A 447 -17.09 -0.21 4.58
N ILE A 448 -17.52 0.00 3.34
CA ILE A 448 -18.64 -0.76 2.73
C ILE A 448 -18.15 -2.07 2.12
N GLU A 449 -16.98 -2.03 1.48
CA GLU A 449 -16.41 -3.18 0.78
C GLU A 449 -14.91 -3.26 1.04
N GLU A 450 -14.44 -4.47 1.34
CA GLU A 450 -13.04 -4.79 1.55
C GLU A 450 -12.70 -6.06 0.77
N ARG A 451 -11.65 -5.98 -0.06
CA ARG A 451 -11.04 -7.15 -0.69
C ARG A 451 -9.54 -7.04 -0.57
N THR A 452 -8.91 -8.03 0.03
CA THR A 452 -7.46 -8.09 0.17
C THR A 452 -6.94 -9.34 -0.52
N VAL A 453 -5.93 -9.18 -1.37
CA VAL A 453 -5.28 -10.27 -2.10
C VAL A 453 -3.83 -10.34 -1.62
N GLY A 454 -3.40 -11.52 -1.16
CA GLY A 454 -2.02 -11.73 -0.74
C GLY A 454 -1.05 -11.64 -1.93
N PRO A 455 0.16 -11.08 -1.76
CA PRO A 455 1.17 -11.00 -2.82
C PRO A 455 1.52 -12.36 -3.45
N THR A 456 1.49 -13.43 -2.66
CA THR A 456 1.80 -14.80 -3.11
C THR A 456 0.76 -15.39 -4.07
N LEU A 457 -0.54 -15.11 -3.85
CA LEU A 457 -1.58 -15.54 -4.80
C LEU A 457 -1.41 -14.85 -6.16
N GLY A 458 -0.92 -13.61 -6.15
CA GLY A 458 -0.63 -12.84 -7.36
C GLY A 458 0.53 -13.45 -8.16
N SER A 459 1.68 -13.69 -7.52
CA SER A 459 2.87 -14.25 -8.18
C SER A 459 2.60 -15.63 -8.80
N ASP A 460 1.91 -16.50 -8.07
CA ASP A 460 1.58 -17.85 -8.56
C ASP A 460 0.68 -17.80 -9.80
N SER A 461 -0.26 -16.85 -9.81
CA SER A 461 -1.18 -16.64 -10.94
C SER A 461 -0.47 -16.04 -12.16
N ILE A 462 0.49 -15.13 -11.96
CA ILE A 462 1.33 -14.60 -13.04
C ILE A 462 2.10 -15.77 -13.69
N ASP A 463 2.75 -16.59 -12.88
CA ASP A 463 3.58 -17.69 -13.36
C ASP A 463 2.77 -18.75 -14.11
N ALA A 464 1.61 -19.13 -13.56
CA ALA A 464 0.70 -20.07 -14.22
C ALA A 464 0.15 -19.49 -15.54
N GLY A 465 -0.28 -18.21 -15.53
CA GLY A 465 -0.78 -17.52 -16.69
C GLY A 465 0.26 -17.37 -17.80
N PHE A 466 1.50 -17.03 -17.44
CA PHE A 466 2.62 -16.93 -18.37
C PHE A 466 2.98 -18.29 -18.98
N LYS A 467 3.07 -19.34 -18.15
CA LYS A 467 3.31 -20.72 -18.64
C LYS A 467 2.21 -21.18 -19.59
N ALA A 468 0.93 -20.93 -19.26
CA ALA A 468 -0.19 -21.27 -20.13
C ALA A 468 -0.16 -20.51 -21.46
N ALA A 469 0.12 -19.20 -21.43
CA ALA A 469 0.25 -18.37 -22.62
C ALA A 469 1.40 -18.86 -23.52
N LEU A 470 2.55 -19.19 -22.94
CA LEU A 470 3.72 -19.69 -23.66
C LEU A 470 3.45 -21.05 -24.32
N ILE A 471 2.87 -22.00 -23.58
CA ILE A 471 2.51 -23.32 -24.12
C ILE A 471 1.49 -23.17 -25.26
N GLY A 472 0.46 -22.34 -25.06
CA GLY A 472 -0.54 -22.04 -26.08
C GLY A 472 0.08 -21.43 -27.34
N LEU A 473 0.96 -20.44 -27.19
CA LEU A 473 1.68 -19.82 -28.30
C LEU A 473 2.51 -20.84 -29.08
N VAL A 474 3.26 -21.70 -28.39
CA VAL A 474 4.09 -22.74 -29.04
C VAL A 474 3.23 -23.73 -29.82
N LEU A 475 2.13 -24.21 -29.23
CA LEU A 475 1.20 -25.13 -29.91
C LEU A 475 0.59 -24.52 -31.16
N VAL A 476 0.19 -23.24 -31.08
CA VAL A 476 -0.37 -22.50 -32.21
C VAL A 476 0.65 -22.33 -33.33
N VAL A 477 1.89 -21.94 -33.01
CA VAL A 477 2.98 -21.80 -34.00
C VAL A 477 3.26 -23.15 -34.68
N ILE A 478 3.37 -24.23 -33.91
CA ILE A 478 3.60 -25.58 -34.46
C ILE A 478 2.46 -25.97 -35.42
N PHE A 479 1.20 -25.75 -35.02
CA PHE A 479 0.04 -26.04 -35.86
C PHE A 479 0.06 -25.24 -37.17
N MET A 480 0.36 -23.94 -37.11
CA MET A 480 0.41 -23.07 -38.28
C MET A 480 1.50 -23.48 -39.27
N VAL A 481 2.70 -23.80 -38.78
CA VAL A 481 3.80 -24.28 -39.62
C VAL A 481 3.48 -25.62 -40.27
N ILE A 482 2.90 -26.57 -39.53
CA ILE A 482 2.56 -27.90 -40.07
C ILE A 482 1.47 -27.81 -41.13
N TYR A 483 0.37 -27.10 -40.85
CA TYR A 483 -0.80 -27.08 -41.72
C TYR A 483 -0.63 -26.14 -42.93
N TYR A 484 -0.08 -24.93 -42.71
CA TYR A 484 0.02 -23.88 -43.74
C TYR A 484 1.45 -23.64 -44.27
N LYS A 485 2.46 -24.40 -43.79
CA LYS A 485 3.84 -24.36 -44.27
C LYS A 485 4.41 -22.93 -44.28
N LEU A 486 4.88 -22.45 -45.43
CA LEU A 486 5.49 -21.12 -45.56
C LEU A 486 4.51 -19.99 -45.22
N SER A 487 3.23 -20.15 -45.54
CA SER A 487 2.22 -19.15 -45.19
C SER A 487 1.93 -19.14 -43.70
N GLY A 488 1.99 -20.32 -43.06
CA GLY A 488 1.97 -20.45 -41.60
C GLY A 488 3.09 -19.65 -40.94
N PHE A 489 4.33 -19.80 -41.41
CA PHE A 489 5.46 -19.03 -40.89
C PHE A 489 5.28 -17.50 -41.03
N ILE A 490 4.65 -17.03 -42.11
CA ILE A 490 4.34 -15.60 -42.29
C ILE A 490 3.29 -15.14 -41.27
N ALA A 491 2.30 -15.99 -40.96
CA ALA A 491 1.31 -15.70 -39.92
C ALA A 491 1.95 -15.66 -38.53
N ASP A 492 2.93 -16.53 -38.24
CA ASP A 492 3.64 -16.53 -36.94
C ASP A 492 4.43 -15.24 -36.72
N ILE A 493 5.04 -14.68 -37.76
CA ILE A 493 5.70 -13.35 -37.70
C ILE A 493 4.67 -12.27 -37.33
N ALA A 494 3.48 -12.32 -37.93
CA ALA A 494 2.41 -11.37 -37.63
C ALA A 494 1.86 -11.56 -36.20
N LEU A 495 1.75 -12.81 -35.73
CA LEU A 495 1.34 -13.15 -34.37
C LEU A 495 2.31 -12.60 -33.33
N PHE A 496 3.62 -12.77 -33.54
CA PHE A 496 4.64 -12.18 -32.66
C PHE A 496 4.54 -10.66 -32.63
N GLY A 497 4.35 -10.05 -33.81
CA GLY A 497 4.08 -8.61 -33.93
C GLY A 497 2.85 -8.14 -33.17
N ASN A 498 1.77 -8.93 -33.19
CA ASN A 498 0.54 -8.65 -32.46
C ASN A 498 0.80 -8.56 -30.94
N VAL A 499 1.46 -9.57 -30.37
CA VAL A 499 1.80 -9.58 -28.93
C VAL A 499 2.66 -8.38 -28.56
N LEU A 500 3.66 -8.03 -29.38
CA LEU A 500 4.50 -6.86 -29.14
C LEU A 500 3.71 -5.54 -29.17
N ILE A 501 2.80 -5.38 -30.13
CA ILE A 501 1.94 -4.18 -30.21
C ILE A 501 1.06 -4.07 -28.96
N ILE A 502 0.49 -5.19 -28.49
CA ILE A 502 -0.33 -5.21 -27.27
C ILE A 502 0.50 -4.70 -26.07
N LEU A 503 1.68 -5.28 -25.83
CA LEU A 503 2.55 -4.87 -24.72
C LEU A 503 2.99 -3.41 -24.83
N ALA A 504 3.34 -2.95 -26.03
CA ALA A 504 3.75 -1.58 -26.27
C ALA A 504 2.62 -0.58 -25.99
N VAL A 505 1.40 -0.86 -26.45
CA VAL A 505 0.24 0.02 -26.25
C VAL A 505 -0.19 0.04 -24.79
N LEU A 506 -0.20 -1.10 -24.09
CA LEU A 506 -0.51 -1.14 -22.66
C LEU A 506 0.46 -0.28 -21.84
N THR A 507 1.76 -0.39 -22.14
CA THR A 507 2.80 0.42 -21.49
C THR A 507 2.64 1.91 -21.85
N MET A 508 2.31 2.23 -23.10
CA MET A 508 2.10 3.61 -23.56
C MET A 508 0.91 4.27 -22.85
N LEU A 509 -0.18 3.54 -22.68
CA LEU A 509 -1.41 3.99 -22.03
C LEU A 509 -1.34 3.95 -20.50
N ASN A 510 -0.23 3.49 -19.91
CA ASN A 510 -0.11 3.21 -18.48
C ASN A 510 -1.27 2.31 -17.97
N ALA A 511 -1.72 1.37 -18.79
CA ALA A 511 -2.82 0.48 -18.45
C ALA A 511 -2.32 -0.63 -17.52
N SER A 512 -3.08 -0.94 -16.47
CA SER A 512 -2.76 -2.03 -15.54
C SER A 512 -3.06 -3.40 -16.16
N LEU A 513 -2.08 -4.28 -16.20
CA LEU A 513 -2.22 -5.69 -16.59
C LEU A 513 -2.79 -6.48 -15.41
N THR A 514 -3.94 -7.11 -15.58
CA THR A 514 -4.63 -7.92 -14.55
C THR A 514 -4.65 -9.40 -14.93
N MET A 515 -5.06 -10.30 -14.03
CA MET A 515 -5.20 -11.73 -14.37
C MET A 515 -6.23 -11.95 -15.50
N PRO A 516 -7.44 -11.33 -15.46
CA PRO A 516 -8.30 -11.29 -16.64
C PRO A 516 -7.62 -10.66 -17.85
N GLY A 517 -6.81 -9.61 -17.68
CA GLY A 517 -6.02 -9.02 -18.77
C GLY A 517 -5.09 -10.03 -19.46
N ILE A 518 -4.41 -10.90 -18.71
CA ILE A 518 -3.58 -11.99 -19.26
C ILE A 518 -4.47 -12.95 -20.07
N ALA A 519 -5.66 -13.31 -19.56
CA ALA A 519 -6.62 -14.12 -20.32
C ALA A 519 -7.08 -13.42 -21.61
N GLY A 520 -7.21 -12.09 -21.59
CA GLY A 520 -7.43 -11.26 -22.78
C GLY A 520 -6.32 -11.38 -23.80
N ILE A 521 -5.06 -11.34 -23.37
CA ILE A 521 -3.90 -11.58 -24.25
C ILE A 521 -3.98 -12.98 -24.85
N ILE A 522 -4.21 -14.02 -24.04
CA ILE A 522 -4.34 -15.42 -24.52
C ILE A 522 -5.47 -15.55 -25.54
N LEU A 523 -6.63 -14.94 -25.28
CA LEU A 523 -7.76 -14.94 -26.20
C LEU A 523 -7.40 -14.25 -27.53
N THR A 524 -6.70 -13.11 -27.47
CA THR A 524 -6.28 -12.37 -28.66
C THR A 524 -5.22 -13.12 -29.47
N ILE A 525 -4.37 -13.93 -28.84
CA ILE A 525 -3.43 -14.83 -29.55
C ILE A 525 -4.22 -15.83 -30.41
N GLY A 526 -5.27 -16.44 -29.87
CA GLY A 526 -6.15 -17.34 -30.62
C GLY A 526 -6.86 -16.65 -31.79
N MET A 527 -7.47 -15.48 -31.53
CA MET A 527 -8.17 -14.70 -32.55
C MET A 527 -7.25 -14.17 -33.66
N ALA A 528 -6.01 -13.78 -33.33
CA ALA A 528 -5.04 -13.31 -34.31
C ALA A 528 -4.65 -14.39 -35.32
N VAL A 529 -4.67 -15.65 -34.91
CA VAL A 529 -4.43 -16.78 -35.82
C VAL A 529 -5.65 -17.06 -36.69
N ASP A 530 -6.86 -16.99 -36.14
CA ASP A 530 -8.11 -17.20 -36.89
C ASP A 530 -8.24 -16.24 -38.09
N ALA A 531 -7.89 -14.96 -37.90
CA ALA A 531 -7.88 -13.97 -38.98
C ALA A 531 -6.94 -14.39 -40.14
N ASN A 532 -5.76 -14.92 -39.82
CA ASN A 532 -4.81 -15.40 -40.82
C ASN A 532 -5.29 -16.69 -41.51
N VAL A 533 -5.91 -17.60 -40.76
CA VAL A 533 -6.54 -18.83 -41.28
C VAL A 533 -7.63 -18.50 -42.29
N LEU A 534 -8.54 -17.57 -41.99
CA LEU A 534 -9.59 -17.11 -42.91
C LEU A 534 -9.02 -16.55 -44.22
N ILE A 535 -7.96 -15.74 -44.13
CA ILE A 535 -7.25 -15.22 -45.31
C ILE A 535 -6.70 -16.39 -46.13
N PHE A 536 -6.05 -17.36 -45.49
CA PHE A 536 -5.41 -18.48 -46.19
C PHE A 536 -6.41 -19.41 -46.87
N GLU A 537 -7.52 -19.74 -46.21
CA GLU A 537 -8.57 -20.54 -46.84
C GLU A 537 -9.21 -19.79 -48.02
N ARG A 538 -9.43 -18.48 -47.89
CA ARG A 538 -9.96 -17.69 -49.01
C ARG A 538 -8.98 -17.64 -50.18
N ILE A 539 -7.68 -17.51 -49.93
CA ILE A 539 -6.65 -17.60 -50.98
C ILE A 539 -6.63 -18.99 -51.61
N ARG A 540 -6.74 -20.05 -50.80
CA ARG A 540 -6.77 -21.45 -51.25
C ARG A 540 -7.98 -21.73 -52.13
N GLU A 541 -9.15 -21.19 -51.79
CA GLU A 541 -10.37 -21.25 -52.61
C GLU A 541 -10.17 -20.59 -53.98
N GLU A 542 -9.57 -19.39 -54.00
CA GLU A 542 -9.29 -18.64 -55.24
C GLU A 542 -8.23 -19.36 -56.10
N LEU A 543 -7.21 -19.98 -55.49
CA LEU A 543 -6.23 -20.81 -56.19
C LEU A 543 -6.87 -22.06 -56.81
N ARG A 544 -7.77 -22.74 -56.08
CA ARG A 544 -8.51 -23.91 -56.59
C ARG A 544 -9.42 -23.57 -57.77
N SER A 545 -9.90 -22.33 -57.83
CA SER A 545 -10.65 -21.81 -59.00
C SER A 545 -9.78 -21.52 -60.24
N GLY A 546 -8.48 -21.81 -60.19
CA GLY A 546 -7.55 -21.68 -61.32
C GLY A 546 -6.93 -20.29 -61.49
N LYS A 547 -7.13 -19.37 -60.52
CA LYS A 547 -6.56 -18.02 -60.59
C LYS A 547 -5.05 -18.03 -60.33
N THR A 548 -4.35 -17.07 -60.93
CA THR A 548 -2.91 -16.89 -60.66
C THR A 548 -2.68 -16.53 -59.19
N VAL A 549 -1.52 -16.89 -58.66
CA VAL A 549 -1.16 -16.67 -57.24
C VAL A 549 -1.38 -15.23 -56.78
N ARG A 550 -1.00 -14.24 -57.61
CA ARG A 550 -1.18 -12.83 -57.29
C ARG A 550 -2.65 -12.42 -57.25
N THR A 551 -3.42 -12.82 -58.26
CA THR A 551 -4.86 -12.53 -58.32
C THR A 551 -5.63 -13.24 -57.20
N ALA A 552 -5.22 -14.46 -56.84
CA ALA A 552 -5.82 -15.21 -55.73
C ALA A 552 -5.58 -14.51 -54.38
N ILE A 553 -4.40 -13.95 -54.15
CA ILE A 553 -4.09 -13.16 -52.96
C ILE A 553 -4.91 -11.88 -52.92
N ASP A 554 -4.92 -11.10 -54.00
CA ASP A 554 -5.67 -9.84 -54.04
C ASP A 554 -7.17 -10.06 -53.78
N ASN A 555 -7.76 -11.08 -54.40
CA ASN A 555 -9.16 -11.44 -54.18
C ASN A 555 -9.41 -12.05 -52.80
N GLY A 556 -8.47 -12.87 -52.31
CA GLY A 556 -8.51 -13.49 -51.00
C GLY A 556 -8.58 -12.46 -49.89
N TYR A 557 -7.64 -11.51 -49.88
CA TYR A 557 -7.64 -10.39 -48.93
C TYR A 557 -8.87 -9.50 -49.09
N LYS A 558 -9.29 -9.17 -50.32
CA LYS A 558 -10.45 -8.29 -50.54
C LYS A 558 -11.74 -8.86 -49.91
N ARG A 559 -11.93 -10.18 -49.95
CA ARG A 559 -13.08 -10.83 -49.32
C ARG A 559 -12.87 -11.04 -47.83
N ALA A 560 -11.70 -11.51 -47.42
CA ALA A 560 -11.39 -11.81 -46.02
C ALA A 560 -11.45 -10.56 -45.12
N VAL A 561 -11.05 -9.39 -45.60
CA VAL A 561 -11.07 -8.14 -44.82
C VAL A 561 -12.46 -7.80 -44.28
N ILE A 562 -13.51 -8.01 -45.08
CA ILE A 562 -14.90 -7.71 -44.65
C ILE A 562 -15.31 -8.68 -43.53
N THR A 563 -15.10 -9.97 -43.73
CA THR A 563 -15.43 -11.01 -42.74
C THR A 563 -14.66 -10.83 -41.43
N ILE A 564 -13.36 -10.51 -41.52
CA ILE A 564 -12.50 -10.26 -40.35
C ILE A 564 -12.94 -8.99 -39.62
N ALA A 565 -13.30 -7.94 -40.36
CA ALA A 565 -13.81 -6.71 -39.75
C ALA A 565 -15.13 -6.96 -39.02
N ASP A 566 -16.09 -7.65 -39.64
CA ASP A 566 -17.40 -7.93 -39.04
C ASP A 566 -17.27 -8.72 -37.72
N ALA A 567 -16.43 -9.76 -37.71
CA ALA A 567 -16.19 -10.57 -36.50
C ALA A 567 -15.56 -9.73 -35.38
N ASN A 568 -14.50 -8.97 -35.70
CA ASN A 568 -13.76 -8.19 -34.71
C ASN A 568 -14.50 -6.94 -34.21
N ILE A 569 -15.29 -6.27 -35.06
CA ILE A 569 -16.11 -5.12 -34.65
C ILE A 569 -17.13 -5.55 -33.60
N THR A 570 -17.74 -6.72 -33.76
CA THR A 570 -18.69 -7.26 -32.79
C THR A 570 -18.02 -7.46 -31.43
N THR A 571 -16.83 -8.07 -31.40
CA THR A 571 -16.06 -8.26 -30.15
C THR A 571 -15.58 -6.94 -29.56
N LEU A 572 -15.21 -5.95 -30.40
CA LEU A 572 -14.80 -4.63 -29.95
C LEU A 572 -15.95 -3.88 -29.26
N ILE A 573 -17.18 -4.01 -29.76
CA ILE A 573 -18.37 -3.44 -29.11
C ILE A 573 -18.53 -4.04 -27.70
N THR A 574 -18.39 -5.36 -27.56
CA THR A 574 -18.41 -6.01 -26.24
C THR A 574 -17.31 -5.47 -25.32
N ALA A 575 -16.09 -5.30 -25.85
CA ALA A 575 -14.98 -4.75 -25.07
C ALA A 575 -15.25 -3.31 -24.62
N VAL A 576 -15.86 -2.46 -25.45
CA VAL A 576 -16.25 -1.09 -25.08
C VAL A 576 -17.29 -1.08 -23.95
N VAL A 577 -18.29 -1.96 -24.01
CA VAL A 577 -19.28 -2.11 -22.94
C VAL A 577 -18.62 -2.55 -21.63
N LEU A 578 -17.72 -3.54 -21.69
CA LEU A 578 -16.96 -3.99 -20.52
C LEU A 578 -16.05 -2.89 -19.96
N TYR A 579 -15.49 -2.03 -20.81
CA TYR A 579 -14.66 -0.92 -20.37
C TYR A 579 -15.45 0.20 -19.68
N GLN A 580 -16.68 0.45 -20.14
CA GLN A 580 -17.54 1.51 -19.62
C GLN A 580 -18.19 1.12 -18.29
N PHE A 581 -18.64 -0.13 -18.15
CA PHE A 581 -19.38 -0.60 -16.97
C PHE A 581 -18.57 -1.51 -16.05
N GLY A 582 -17.47 -2.10 -16.52
CA GLY A 582 -16.61 -2.95 -15.71
C GLY A 582 -15.72 -2.14 -14.77
N THR A 583 -15.47 -2.69 -13.58
CA THR A 583 -14.57 -2.13 -12.58
C THR A 583 -13.29 -2.96 -12.47
N GLY A 584 -12.19 -2.31 -12.03
CA GLY A 584 -10.90 -2.95 -11.74
C GLY A 584 -10.44 -3.94 -12.83
N ALA A 585 -10.46 -5.23 -12.48
CA ALA A 585 -9.97 -6.33 -13.31
C ALA A 585 -10.69 -6.48 -14.66
N ILE A 586 -12.01 -6.27 -14.70
CA ILE A 586 -12.83 -6.39 -15.92
C ILE A 586 -12.48 -5.27 -16.91
N ARG A 587 -12.18 -4.07 -16.39
CA ARG A 587 -11.74 -2.93 -17.20
C ARG A 587 -10.37 -3.20 -17.82
N GLY A 588 -9.46 -3.80 -17.05
CA GLY A 588 -8.15 -4.26 -17.54
C GLY A 588 -8.29 -5.27 -18.68
N PHE A 589 -9.14 -6.28 -18.51
CA PHE A 589 -9.48 -7.22 -19.59
C PHE A 589 -10.01 -6.52 -20.85
N ALA A 590 -10.97 -5.60 -20.69
CA ALA A 590 -11.56 -4.87 -21.80
C ALA A 590 -10.51 -4.07 -22.61
N VAL A 591 -9.55 -3.44 -21.94
CA VAL A 591 -8.45 -2.72 -22.61
C VAL A 591 -7.56 -3.69 -23.37
N THR A 592 -7.10 -4.76 -22.73
CA THR A 592 -6.23 -5.77 -23.39
C THR A 592 -6.91 -6.40 -24.60
N LEU A 593 -8.19 -6.74 -24.49
CA LEU A 593 -9.00 -7.29 -25.57
C LEU A 593 -9.15 -6.29 -26.72
N SER A 594 -9.50 -5.04 -26.43
CA SER A 594 -9.67 -3.98 -27.45
C SER A 594 -8.37 -3.74 -28.24
N VAL A 595 -7.26 -3.60 -27.51
CA VAL A 595 -5.93 -3.39 -28.11
C VAL A 595 -5.53 -4.59 -28.96
N GLY A 596 -5.72 -5.82 -28.44
CA GLY A 596 -5.37 -7.04 -29.15
C GLY A 596 -6.20 -7.30 -30.40
N ILE A 597 -7.49 -6.95 -30.39
CA ILE A 597 -8.33 -7.00 -31.60
C ILE A 597 -7.83 -6.02 -32.66
N LEU A 598 -7.56 -4.77 -32.29
CA LEU A 598 -7.08 -3.75 -33.25
C LEU A 598 -5.68 -4.10 -33.79
N ALA A 599 -4.79 -4.56 -32.92
CA ALA A 599 -3.45 -5.02 -33.29
C ALA A 599 -3.52 -6.26 -34.20
N SER A 600 -4.37 -7.24 -33.89
CA SER A 600 -4.51 -8.44 -34.71
C SER A 600 -5.07 -8.13 -36.10
N MET A 601 -6.11 -7.30 -36.20
CA MET A 601 -6.61 -6.82 -37.50
C MET A 601 -5.54 -6.11 -38.32
N PHE A 602 -4.76 -5.22 -37.69
CA PHE A 602 -3.69 -4.51 -38.37
C PHE A 602 -2.60 -5.47 -38.89
N THR A 603 -2.13 -6.38 -38.05
CA THR A 603 -1.09 -7.35 -38.43
C THR A 603 -1.59 -8.31 -39.53
N ALA A 604 -2.80 -8.84 -39.40
CA ALA A 604 -3.39 -9.78 -40.36
C ALA A 604 -3.78 -9.15 -41.70
N ILE A 605 -4.13 -7.86 -41.76
CA ILE A 605 -4.57 -7.22 -43.01
C ILE A 605 -3.40 -6.49 -43.70
N VAL A 606 -2.54 -5.84 -42.92
CA VAL A 606 -1.48 -4.96 -43.45
C VAL A 606 -0.14 -5.69 -43.49
N VAL A 607 0.29 -6.27 -42.36
CA VAL A 607 1.65 -6.82 -42.23
C VAL A 607 1.81 -8.10 -43.05
N THR A 608 0.92 -9.07 -42.89
CA THR A 608 0.95 -10.32 -43.68
C THR A 608 0.84 -10.04 -45.18
N LYS A 609 -0.11 -9.17 -45.60
CA LYS A 609 -0.26 -8.80 -47.01
C LYS A 609 1.01 -8.18 -47.58
N ALA A 610 1.62 -7.27 -46.84
CA ALA A 610 2.88 -6.63 -47.23
C ALA A 610 3.99 -7.67 -47.39
N ILE A 611 4.06 -8.68 -46.52
CA ILE A 611 5.02 -9.79 -46.64
C ILE A 611 4.71 -10.64 -47.88
N PHE A 612 3.46 -11.03 -48.13
CA PHE A 612 3.08 -11.79 -49.33
C PHE A 612 3.43 -11.06 -50.63
N ASP A 613 3.09 -9.77 -50.74
CA ASP A 613 3.42 -8.94 -51.88
C ASP A 613 4.94 -8.86 -52.08
N GLY A 614 5.70 -8.72 -51.00
CA GLY A 614 7.16 -8.70 -51.01
C GLY A 614 7.79 -10.01 -51.49
N VAL A 615 7.30 -11.14 -50.99
CA VAL A 615 7.79 -12.49 -51.36
C VAL A 615 7.52 -12.79 -52.83
N ILE A 616 6.34 -12.45 -53.33
CA ILE A 616 5.92 -12.74 -54.72
C ILE A 616 6.63 -11.84 -55.72
N THR A 617 6.92 -10.58 -55.34
CA THR A 617 7.65 -9.65 -56.21
C THR A 617 9.10 -10.05 -56.43
N ARG A 618 9.74 -10.73 -55.45
CA ARG A 618 11.15 -11.17 -55.56
C ARG A 618 11.33 -12.45 -56.37
N LYS A 619 10.37 -13.39 -56.36
CA LYS A 619 10.36 -14.59 -57.22
C LYS A 619 8.90 -14.96 -57.58
N PRO A 620 8.48 -14.85 -58.85
CA PRO A 620 7.15 -15.30 -59.27
C PRO A 620 7.06 -16.82 -59.12
N ARG A 621 6.38 -17.30 -58.08
CA ARG A 621 6.16 -18.73 -57.85
C ARG A 621 4.92 -19.20 -58.59
N LYS A 622 5.01 -20.37 -59.25
CA LYS A 622 3.87 -21.05 -59.89
C LYS A 622 2.92 -21.71 -58.87
N SER A 623 3.37 -21.95 -57.65
CA SER A 623 2.55 -22.48 -56.55
C SER A 623 2.87 -21.75 -55.24
N LEU A 624 1.83 -21.52 -54.45
CA LEU A 624 1.95 -21.06 -53.07
C LEU A 624 1.76 -22.30 -52.18
N SER A 625 2.67 -22.52 -51.23
CA SER A 625 2.46 -23.56 -50.21
C SER A 625 1.47 -22.99 -49.19
N ILE A 626 0.18 -23.17 -49.48
CA ILE A 626 -0.92 -22.81 -48.57
C ILE A 626 -1.74 -24.02 -48.21
#